data_AF-A0A223P2X8-F1
#
_entry.id   AF-A0A223P2X8-F1
#
_cell.length_a   1.000
_cell.length_b   1.000
_cell.length_c   1.000
_cell.angle_alpha   90.00
_cell.angle_beta   90.00
_cell.angle_gamma   90.00
#
_symmetry.space_group_name_H-M   'P 1'
#
loop_
_entity.id
_entity.type
_entity.pdbx_description
1 polymer ?
#
loop_
_entity_poly.entity_id
_entity_poly.type
_entity_poly.pdbx_seq_one_letter_code
_entity_poly.pdbx_strand_id
1 'polypeptide(L)'
;MLNKNGFFTGVLAGIIFPVIAWITAYYFSYNIYIINKPALPFFVAIALNLIMMRILLKKEFDQTARGIMLATFIVMLLVFIFKVHLR
;
A
#
# COMPACT_ATOMS: atom_id res chain seq x y z
N MET A 1 19.60 -13.76 -9.21
CA MET A 1 18.86 -13.29 -10.39
C MET A 1 17.43 -13.02 -9.95
N LEU A 2 17.06 -11.76 -9.71
CA LEU A 2 15.69 -11.40 -9.32
C LEU A 2 14.78 -11.66 -10.53
N ASN A 3 14.00 -12.74 -10.47
CA ASN A 3 12.98 -13.00 -11.47
C ASN A 3 12.00 -11.82 -11.45
N LYS A 4 12.03 -10.96 -12.48
CA LYS A 4 11.27 -9.70 -12.52
C LYS A 4 9.75 -9.92 -12.40
N ASN A 5 9.28 -11.12 -12.77
CA ASN A 5 7.90 -11.56 -12.60
C ASN A 5 7.81 -12.59 -11.46
N GLY A 6 7.81 -12.11 -10.23
CA GLY A 6 7.79 -12.97 -9.05
C GLY A 6 6.71 -12.52 -8.08
N PHE A 7 5.91 -13.46 -7.61
CA PHE A 7 4.86 -13.19 -6.63
C PHE A 7 5.40 -12.48 -5.38
N PHE A 8 6.50 -12.99 -4.81
CA PHE A 8 7.14 -12.37 -3.64
C PHE A 8 7.67 -10.97 -3.92
N THR A 9 8.23 -10.73 -5.11
CA THR A 9 8.65 -9.39 -5.56
C THR A 9 7.46 -8.43 -5.54
N GLY A 10 6.30 -8.89 -6.01
CA GLY A 10 5.05 -8.15 -5.96
C GLY A 10 4.58 -7.84 -4.54
N VAL A 11 4.61 -8.82 -3.64
CA VAL A 11 4.22 -8.63 -2.23
C VAL A 11 5.10 -7.57 -1.57
N LEU A 12 6.43 -7.69 -1.71
CA LEU A 12 7.37 -6.71 -1.14
C LEU A 12 7.11 -5.32 -1.72
N ALA A 13 6.92 -5.23 -3.03
CA ALA A 13 6.67 -3.95 -3.69
C ALA A 13 5.35 -3.30 -3.25
N GLY A 14 4.29 -4.10 -3.04
CA GLY A 14 2.99 -3.63 -2.57
C GLY A 14 2.99 -3.12 -1.12
N ILE A 15 4.01 -3.44 -0.32
CA ILE A 15 4.13 -2.98 1.07
C ILE A 15 4.87 -1.64 1.16
N ILE A 16 5.65 -1.26 0.15
CA ILE A 16 6.50 -0.05 0.17
C ILE A 16 5.66 1.22 0.40
N PHE A 17 4.64 1.48 -0.41
CA PHE A 17 3.83 2.70 -0.26
C PHE A 17 3.06 2.75 1.07
N PRO A 18 2.42 1.66 1.54
CA PRO A 18 1.82 1.61 2.88
C PRO A 18 2.79 1.91 4.03
N VAL A 19 4.02 1.39 3.97
CA VAL A 19 5.04 1.65 5.00
C VAL A 19 5.46 3.12 4.99
N ILE A 20 5.68 3.69 3.80
CA ILE A 20 5.97 5.13 3.66
C ILE A 20 4.81 5.97 4.23
N ALA A 21 3.57 5.61 3.93
CA ALA A 21 2.39 6.30 4.47
C ALA A 21 2.34 6.22 6.00
N TRP A 22 2.71 5.09 6.60
CA TRP A 22 2.76 4.92 8.05
C TRP A 22 3.85 5.80 8.68
N ILE A 23 5.06 5.81 8.11
CA ILE A 23 6.18 6.64 8.59
C ILE A 23 5.80 8.12 8.49
N THR A 24 5.26 8.55 7.35
CA THR A 24 4.78 9.92 7.15
C THR A 24 3.69 10.28 8.16
N ALA A 25 2.69 9.41 8.36
CA ALA A 25 1.66 9.64 9.37
C ALA A 25 2.23 9.77 10.79
N TYR A 26 3.26 8.98 11.13
CA TYR A 26 3.94 9.06 12.43
C TYR A 26 4.68 10.39 12.62
N TYR A 27 5.52 10.80 11.66
CA TYR A 27 6.25 12.07 11.74
C TYR A 27 5.33 13.29 11.75
N PHE A 28 4.26 13.27 10.96
CA PHE A 28 3.32 14.39 10.85
C PHE A 28 2.36 14.49 12.04
N SER A 29 2.08 13.39 12.74
CA SER A 29 1.25 13.41 13.96
C SER A 29 1.82 14.29 15.07
N TYR A 30 3.13 14.54 15.07
CA TYR A 30 3.80 15.36 16.09
C TYR A 30 3.74 16.87 15.81
N ASN A 31 3.57 17.27 14.55
CA ASN A 31 3.72 18.67 14.15
C ASN A 31 2.48 19.29 13.48
N ILE A 32 1.55 18.48 12.98
CA ILE A 32 0.55 19.01 12.06
C ILE A 32 -0.87 18.50 12.39
N TYR A 33 -1.69 19.40 12.94
CA TYR A 33 -3.15 19.28 13.14
C TYR A 33 -3.97 19.04 11.84
N ILE A 34 -3.32 18.92 10.68
CA ILE A 34 -3.98 18.91 9.35
C ILE A 34 -4.61 17.55 9.01
N ILE A 35 -4.15 16.44 9.60
CA ILE A 35 -4.71 15.11 9.31
C ILE A 35 -5.79 14.78 10.35
N ASN A 36 -6.97 15.38 10.18
CA ASN A 36 -8.15 15.05 10.99
C ASN A 36 -8.60 13.58 10.75
N LYS A 37 -8.20 12.98 9.62
CA LYS A 37 -8.49 11.59 9.23
C LYS A 37 -7.19 10.77 9.10
N PRO A 38 -6.81 9.96 10.10
CA PRO A 38 -5.54 9.23 10.14
C PRO A 38 -5.46 8.10 9.10
N ALA A 39 -6.59 7.73 8.49
CA ALA A 39 -6.65 6.76 7.40
C ALA A 39 -6.27 7.34 6.03
N LEU A 40 -6.30 8.66 5.86
CA LEU A 40 -6.16 9.32 4.55
C LEU A 40 -4.83 9.01 3.84
N PRO A 41 -3.65 9.05 4.52
CA PRO A 41 -2.37 8.69 3.89
C PRO A 41 -2.33 7.24 3.38
N PHE A 42 -3.01 6.33 4.07
CA PHE A 42 -3.08 4.92 3.68
C PHE A 42 -3.95 4.71 2.45
N PHE A 43 -5.04 5.46 2.29
CA PHE A 43 -5.84 5.41 1.06
C PHE A 43 -5.06 5.90 -0.16
N VAL A 44 -4.21 6.92 0.00
CA VAL A 44 -3.30 7.36 -1.07
C VAL A 44 -2.32 6.25 -1.45
N ALA A 45 -1.72 5.57 -0.46
CA ALA A 45 -0.84 4.43 -0.73
C ALA A 45 -1.55 3.28 -1.46
N ILE A 46 -2.79 2.95 -1.07
CA ILE A 46 -3.60 1.95 -1.75
C ILE A 46 -3.87 2.36 -3.21
N ALA A 47 -4.22 3.61 -3.47
CA ALA A 47 -4.44 4.11 -4.83
C ALA A 47 -3.18 3.97 -5.70
N LEU A 48 -2.00 4.29 -5.14
CA LEU A 48 -0.71 4.11 -5.83
C LEU A 48 -0.43 2.64 -6.17
N ASN A 49 -0.71 1.71 -5.23
CA ASN A 49 -0.58 0.28 -5.50
C ASN A 49 -1.50 -0.19 -6.63
N LEU A 50 -2.73 0.31 -6.70
CA LEU A 50 -3.67 -0.04 -7.77
C LEU A 50 -3.20 0.48 -9.14
N ILE A 51 -2.65 1.69 -9.19
CA ILE A 51 -2.04 2.25 -10.41
C ILE A 51 -0.85 1.39 -10.84
N MET A 52 0.03 1.06 -9.90
CA MET A 52 1.20 0.21 -10.14
C MET A 52 0.82 -1.18 -10.64
N MET A 53 -0.19 -1.80 -10.02
CA MET A 53 -0.76 -3.07 -10.47
C MET A 53 -1.28 -2.97 -11.91
N ARG A 54 -2.01 -1.91 -12.26
CA ARG A 54 -2.53 -1.69 -13.61
C ARG A 54 -1.40 -1.56 -14.65
N ILE A 55 -0.31 -0.90 -14.29
CA ILE A 55 0.87 -0.76 -15.18
C ILE A 55 1.57 -2.11 -15.37
N LEU A 56 1.68 -2.92 -14.30
CA LEU A 56 2.34 -4.23 -14.36
C LEU A 56 1.53 -5.27 -15.14
N LEU A 57 0.20 -5.27 -14.98
CA LEU A 57 -0.70 -6.11 -15.79
C LEU A 57 -0.58 -5.78 -17.28
N LYS A 58 -0.49 -4.49 -17.64
CA LYS A 58 -0.25 -4.07 -19.04
C LYS A 58 1.09 -4.53 -19.62
N LYS A 59 2.05 -4.88 -18.75
CA LYS A 59 3.39 -5.33 -19.12
C LYS A 59 3.57 -6.85 -18.93
N GLU A 60 2.48 -7.59 -18.77
CA GLU A 60 2.47 -9.06 -18.58
C GLU A 60 3.20 -9.56 -17.32
N PHE A 61 3.37 -8.69 -16.31
CA PHE A 61 3.94 -9.06 -15.00
C PHE A 61 2.87 -9.58 -14.05
N ASP A 62 2.14 -10.63 -14.46
CA ASP A 62 0.96 -11.13 -13.75
C ASP A 62 1.24 -11.61 -12.33
N GLN A 63 2.37 -12.30 -12.09
CA GLN A 63 2.69 -12.80 -10.75
C GLN A 63 3.01 -11.65 -9.80
N THR A 64 3.81 -10.68 -10.25
CA THR A 64 4.11 -9.47 -9.47
C THR A 64 2.84 -8.67 -9.21
N ALA A 65 1.96 -8.51 -10.20
CA ALA A 65 0.68 -7.82 -10.03
C ALA A 65 -0.23 -8.53 -9.00
N ARG A 66 -0.30 -9.86 -9.02
CA ARG A 66 -1.04 -10.65 -8.00
C ARG A 66 -0.44 -10.49 -6.61
N GLY A 67 0.89 -10.44 -6.49
CA GLY A 67 1.56 -10.17 -5.22
C GLY A 67 1.21 -8.79 -4.64
N ILE A 68 1.22 -7.76 -5.49
CA ILE A 68 0.80 -6.39 -5.10
C ILE A 68 -0.67 -6.38 -4.71
N MET A 69 -1.53 -7.06 -5.47
CA MET A 69 -2.96 -7.16 -5.17
C MET A 69 -3.20 -7.74 -3.77
N LEU A 70 -2.55 -8.86 -3.46
CA LEU A 70 -2.68 -9.51 -2.15
C LEU A 70 -2.16 -8.62 -1.01
N ALA A 71 -0.99 -8.01 -1.16
CA ALA A 71 -0.44 -7.07 -0.18
C ALA A 71 -1.38 -5.87 0.04
N THR A 72 -1.91 -5.31 -1.04
CA THR A 72 -2.83 -4.17 -1.01
C THR A 72 -4.15 -4.52 -0.32
N PHE A 73 -4.66 -5.73 -0.54
CA PHE A 73 -5.87 -6.22 0.13
C PHE A 73 -5.64 -6.39 1.64
N ILE A 74 -4.52 -6.99 2.06
CA ILE A 74 -4.16 -7.12 3.47
C ILE A 74 -4.03 -5.74 4.12
N VAL A 75 -3.36 -4.79 3.47
CA VAL A 75 -3.23 -3.41 3.97
C VAL A 75 -4.59 -2.73 4.10
N MET A 76 -5.48 -2.90 3.12
CA MET A 76 -6.85 -2.40 3.23
C MET A 76 -7.58 -2.95 4.45
N LEU A 77 -7.49 -4.26 4.72
CA LEU A 77 -8.07 -4.87 5.91
C LEU A 77 -7.47 -4.29 7.20
N LEU A 78 -6.15 -4.15 7.27
CA LEU A 78 -5.48 -3.57 8.43
C LEU A 78 -5.92 -2.12 8.68
N VAL A 79 -5.97 -1.29 7.62
CA VAL A 79 -6.41 0.10 7.72
C VAL A 79 -7.87 0.18 8.16
N PHE A 80 -8.74 -0.65 7.59
CA PHE A 80 -10.15 -0.68 7.95
C PHE A 80 -10.35 -1.07 9.43
N ILE A 81 -9.69 -2.14 9.88
CA ILE A 81 -9.78 -2.61 11.27
C ILE A 81 -9.22 -1.54 12.22
N PHE A 82 -7.96 -1.13 12.06
CA PHE A 82 -7.26 -0.32 13.06
C PHE A 82 -7.47 1.19 12.97
N LYS A 83 -7.84 1.73 11.80
CA LYS A 83 -7.97 3.19 11.60
C LYS A 83 -9.38 3.66 11.32
N VAL A 84 -10.26 2.77 10.85
CA VAL A 84 -11.66 3.11 10.55
C VAL A 84 -12.60 2.58 11.62
N HIS A 85 -12.47 1.32 12.02
CA HIS A 85 -13.42 0.67 12.93
C HIS A 85 -13.04 0.82 14.42
N LEU A 86 -11.77 0.65 14.78
CA LEU A 86 -11.26 0.77 16.15
C LEU A 86 -10.95 2.21 16.60
N ARG A 87 -11.55 3.23 15.95
CA ARG A 87 -11.28 4.64 16.26
C ARG A 87 -12.40 5.29 17.07
#